data_AF-A0A1H3XUF0-F1
#
_entry.id   AF-A0A1H3XUF0-F1
#
_cell.length_a   1.000
_cell.length_b   1.000
_cell.length_c   1.000
_cell.angle_alpha   90.00
_cell.angle_beta   90.00
_cell.angle_gamma   90.00
#
_symmetry.space_group_name_H-M   'P 1'
#
loop_
_entity.id
_entity.type
_entity.pdbx_description
1 polymer ?
#
loop_
_entity_poly.entity_id
_entity_poly.type
_entity_poly.pdbx_seq_one_letter_code
_entity_poly.pdbx_strand_id
1 'polypeptide(L)'
;MKKKYFLLLFSFSIICSAQDTKIEGIVSFAKKGNNYVSVQVNDTLKKFRDKAKLTKKWDSYPELTKNKRYVTHTDSTGFFSISAKPTDSLFFSSLTYVTQKFAVSDLIKSKEINILLEPEPCIPYVECKQEKPSKFYIFIGKKIDIKYEKGPNYCDVIFLHGFNGEFKSEYKIEKNIYGNYQKDTINFAAIDEYGIPNFSKYENVLLFVGEYCGQLYHLKYQYFDLYKVKNGKWASPGNPYKYDKNVKEKIIQARKIKFDDSVWFDITKLTPNQIETEYPSEYYKITNNKAIPIRGTYVDDLVIIKKNGVLKARNIELE
;
A
#
# COMPACT_ATOMS: atom_id res chain seq x y z
N MET A 1 -81.16 25.29 -23.29
CA MET A 1 -79.89 24.82 -23.90
C MET A 1 -78.74 25.75 -23.48
N LYS A 2 -77.86 25.31 -22.58
CA LYS A 2 -76.61 26.03 -22.23
C LYS A 2 -75.44 25.08 -22.49
N LYS A 3 -74.61 25.38 -23.49
CA LYS A 3 -73.35 24.66 -23.74
C LYS A 3 -72.26 25.21 -22.81
N LYS A 4 -71.68 24.35 -21.98
CA LYS A 4 -70.44 24.63 -21.25
C LYS A 4 -69.26 24.16 -22.11
N TYR A 5 -68.30 25.03 -22.37
CA TYR A 5 -67.02 24.67 -22.97
C TYR A 5 -66.06 24.24 -21.86
N PHE A 6 -65.48 23.04 -22.00
CA PHE A 6 -64.45 22.51 -21.13
C PHE A 6 -63.10 22.80 -21.81
N LEU A 7 -62.29 23.67 -21.21
CA LEU A 7 -60.94 23.99 -21.70
C LEU A 7 -60.00 22.89 -21.20
N LEU A 8 -59.45 22.08 -22.12
CA LEU A 8 -58.45 21.07 -21.81
C LEU A 8 -57.05 21.72 -21.91
N LEU A 9 -56.41 21.96 -20.77
CA LEU A 9 -55.02 22.41 -20.70
C LEU A 9 -54.08 21.22 -20.98
N PHE A 10 -53.53 21.16 -22.19
CA PHE A 10 -52.44 20.23 -22.52
C PHE A 10 -51.11 20.80 -21.97
N SER A 11 -50.67 20.28 -20.82
CA SER A 11 -49.31 20.46 -20.35
C SER A 11 -48.36 19.60 -21.20
N PHE A 12 -47.74 20.21 -22.21
CA PHE A 12 -46.61 19.61 -22.93
C PHE A 12 -45.42 19.52 -21.98
N SER A 13 -45.28 18.38 -21.32
CA SER A 13 -44.02 18.00 -20.68
C SER A 13 -43.03 17.69 -21.80
N ILE A 14 -42.22 18.67 -22.20
CA ILE A 14 -41.10 18.43 -23.11
C ILE A 14 -40.11 17.56 -22.34
N ILE A 15 -40.19 16.25 -22.57
CA ILE A 15 -39.14 15.31 -22.20
C ILE A 15 -38.00 15.59 -23.18
N CYS A 16 -37.17 16.59 -22.86
CA CYS A 16 -35.89 16.78 -23.51
C CYS A 16 -35.03 15.57 -23.14
N SER A 17 -35.13 14.51 -23.93
CA SER A 17 -34.15 13.44 -23.95
C SER A 17 -32.82 14.08 -24.32
N ALA A 18 -32.01 14.41 -23.31
CA ALA A 18 -30.70 14.99 -23.50
C ALA A 18 -29.86 14.00 -24.33
N GLN A 19 -29.77 14.26 -25.63
CA GLN A 19 -28.99 13.45 -26.56
C GLN A 19 -27.50 13.60 -26.21
N ASP A 20 -26.77 12.50 -26.37
CA ASP A 20 -25.32 12.52 -26.22
C ASP A 20 -24.75 13.47 -27.28
N THR A 21 -23.93 14.42 -26.84
CA THR A 21 -23.24 15.40 -27.70
C THR A 21 -21.76 15.05 -27.76
N LYS A 22 -21.17 15.13 -28.93
CA LYS A 22 -19.72 14.93 -29.11
C LYS A 22 -18.98 16.18 -28.62
N ILE A 23 -18.06 15.98 -27.68
CA ILE A 23 -17.22 17.03 -27.10
C ILE A 23 -15.77 16.75 -27.52
N GLU A 24 -15.15 17.76 -28.12
CA GLU A 24 -13.79 17.68 -28.66
C GLU A 24 -12.98 18.90 -28.24
N GLY A 25 -11.69 18.71 -27.99
CA GLY A 25 -10.82 19.81 -27.57
C GLY A 25 -9.39 19.37 -27.39
N ILE A 26 -8.57 20.32 -26.94
CA ILE A 26 -7.15 20.11 -26.63
C ILE A 26 -6.95 20.24 -25.13
N VAL A 27 -6.19 19.29 -24.56
CA VAL A 27 -5.64 19.41 -23.21
C VAL A 27 -4.17 19.78 -23.32
N SER A 28 -3.80 20.84 -22.63
CA SER A 28 -2.45 21.33 -22.50
C SER A 28 -1.99 21.29 -21.04
N PHE A 29 -0.69 21.32 -20.83
CA PHE A 29 -0.07 21.19 -19.52
C PHE A 29 0.74 22.44 -19.22
N ALA A 30 0.65 22.94 -17.99
CA ALA A 30 1.51 24.03 -17.54
C ALA A 30 3.01 23.65 -17.52
N LYS A 31 3.34 22.35 -17.46
CA LYS A 31 4.70 21.83 -17.55
C LYS A 31 4.85 20.85 -18.72
N LYS A 32 5.91 20.96 -19.52
CA LYS A 32 6.22 20.01 -20.60
C LYS A 32 6.52 18.62 -20.03
N GLY A 33 5.86 17.59 -20.57
CA GLY A 33 6.08 16.18 -20.21
C GLY A 33 5.24 15.22 -21.06
N ASN A 34 5.58 13.93 -21.04
CA ASN A 34 4.76 12.86 -21.64
C ASN A 34 3.53 12.62 -20.77
N ASN A 35 2.54 13.49 -20.90
CA ASN A 35 1.40 13.48 -20.00
C ASN A 35 0.20 12.88 -20.73
N TYR A 36 -0.19 11.68 -20.29
CA TYR A 36 -1.40 11.00 -20.72
C TYR A 36 -2.58 11.53 -19.89
N VAL A 37 -3.64 12.00 -20.53
CA VAL A 37 -4.84 12.49 -19.83
C VAL A 37 -5.99 11.53 -20.06
N SER A 38 -6.58 11.07 -18.97
CA SER A 38 -7.84 10.35 -18.98
C SER A 38 -8.98 11.35 -18.80
N VAL A 39 -9.92 11.34 -19.75
CA VAL A 39 -11.13 12.15 -19.75
C VAL A 39 -12.31 11.25 -19.45
N GLN A 40 -13.00 11.50 -18.34
CA GLN A 40 -14.02 10.60 -17.79
C GLN A 40 -15.36 11.29 -17.60
N VAL A 41 -16.45 10.59 -17.95
CA VAL A 41 -17.82 11.07 -17.72
C VAL A 41 -18.23 10.77 -16.27
N ASN A 42 -18.73 11.79 -15.57
CA ASN A 42 -19.32 11.72 -14.23
C ASN A 42 -18.45 11.04 -13.15
N ASP A 43 -17.13 11.05 -13.34
CA ASP A 43 -16.15 10.40 -12.45
C ASP A 43 -16.40 8.89 -12.28
N THR A 44 -16.94 8.25 -13.32
CA THR A 44 -17.46 6.88 -13.26
C THR A 44 -16.39 5.86 -12.84
N LEU A 45 -15.17 5.95 -13.38
CA LEU A 45 -14.12 4.98 -13.05
C LEU A 45 -13.62 5.15 -11.62
N LYS A 46 -13.41 6.39 -11.17
CA LYS A 46 -12.97 6.66 -9.79
C LYS A 46 -14.01 6.20 -8.79
N LYS A 47 -15.29 6.53 -8.98
CA LYS A 47 -16.39 6.06 -8.11
C LYS A 47 -16.48 4.55 -8.06
N PHE A 48 -16.34 3.87 -9.21
CA PHE A 48 -16.30 2.41 -9.23
C PHE A 48 -15.10 1.89 -8.44
N ARG A 49 -13.89 2.42 -8.71
CA ARG A 49 -12.65 2.03 -8.04
C ARG A 49 -12.75 2.19 -6.52
N ASP A 50 -13.27 3.32 -6.05
CA ASP A 50 -13.38 3.63 -4.63
C ASP A 50 -14.38 2.64 -3.96
N LYS A 51 -15.49 2.30 -4.63
CA LYS A 51 -16.43 1.24 -4.19
C LYS A 51 -15.83 -0.17 -4.25
N ALA A 52 -15.09 -0.49 -5.30
CA ALA A 52 -14.41 -1.77 -5.50
C ALA A 52 -13.36 -2.03 -4.41
N LYS A 53 -12.62 -0.99 -3.98
CA LYS A 53 -11.68 -1.08 -2.86
C LYS A 53 -12.38 -1.46 -1.56
N LEU A 54 -13.54 -0.86 -1.27
CA LEU A 54 -14.32 -1.16 -0.07
C LEU A 54 -14.92 -2.57 -0.10
N THR A 55 -15.39 -3.02 -1.26
CA THR A 55 -16.09 -4.30 -1.43
C THR A 55 -15.17 -5.47 -1.84
N LYS A 56 -13.92 -5.18 -2.20
CA LYS A 56 -12.96 -6.10 -2.82
C LYS A 56 -13.46 -6.75 -4.12
N LYS A 57 -14.40 -6.12 -4.83
CA LYS A 57 -14.97 -6.60 -6.10
C LYS A 57 -14.50 -5.76 -7.27
N TRP A 58 -13.71 -6.34 -8.16
CA TRP A 58 -13.06 -5.63 -9.27
C TRP A 58 -13.56 -6.04 -10.65
N ASP A 59 -14.47 -7.01 -10.73
CA ASP A 59 -14.77 -7.78 -11.93
C ASP A 59 -15.19 -6.93 -13.13
N SER A 60 -15.88 -5.80 -12.91
CA SER A 60 -16.31 -4.89 -13.99
C SER A 60 -15.35 -3.74 -14.30
N TYR A 61 -14.27 -3.56 -13.53
CA TYR A 61 -13.35 -2.43 -13.72
C TYR A 61 -12.64 -2.48 -15.10
N PRO A 62 -12.10 -3.62 -15.57
CA PRO A 62 -11.42 -3.69 -16.86
C PRO A 62 -12.33 -3.41 -18.06
N GLU A 63 -13.63 -3.69 -17.94
CA GLU A 63 -14.62 -3.41 -18.99
C GLU A 63 -14.96 -1.93 -19.02
N LEU A 64 -15.14 -1.32 -17.84
CA LEU A 64 -15.42 0.11 -17.72
C LEU A 64 -14.27 0.97 -18.26
N THR A 65 -13.02 0.59 -18.03
CA THR A 65 -11.84 1.34 -18.53
C THR A 65 -11.66 1.27 -20.04
N LYS A 66 -12.30 0.31 -20.71
CA LYS A 66 -12.32 0.17 -22.18
C LYS A 66 -13.57 0.78 -22.81
N ASN A 67 -14.56 1.15 -22.00
CA ASN A 67 -15.83 1.65 -22.50
C ASN A 67 -15.72 3.13 -22.89
N LYS A 68 -15.68 3.38 -24.21
CA LYS A 68 -15.59 4.73 -24.79
C LYS A 68 -16.74 5.67 -24.42
N ARG A 69 -17.84 5.16 -23.86
CA ARG A 69 -18.93 5.96 -23.30
C ARG A 69 -18.53 6.66 -22.00
N TYR A 70 -17.65 6.07 -21.22
CA TYR A 70 -17.29 6.58 -19.89
C TYR A 70 -15.88 7.16 -19.84
N VAL A 71 -15.00 6.74 -20.73
CA VAL A 71 -13.61 7.18 -20.74
C VAL A 71 -13.06 7.29 -22.15
N THR A 72 -12.29 8.36 -22.37
CA THR A 72 -11.37 8.48 -23.50
C THR A 72 -10.02 8.95 -22.99
N HIS A 73 -9.03 8.96 -23.88
CA HIS A 73 -7.70 9.45 -23.57
C HIS A 73 -7.23 10.41 -24.64
N THR A 74 -6.39 11.36 -24.24
CA THR A 74 -5.77 12.26 -25.19
C THR A 74 -4.77 11.53 -26.08
N ASP A 75 -4.63 11.98 -27.33
CA ASP A 75 -3.51 11.58 -28.18
C ASP A 75 -2.20 12.34 -27.84
N SER A 76 -1.16 12.16 -28.65
CA SER A 76 0.14 12.81 -28.46
C SER A 76 0.12 14.33 -28.60
N THR A 77 -0.93 14.89 -29.21
CA THR A 77 -1.14 16.34 -29.35
C THR A 77 -1.98 16.93 -28.21
N GLY A 78 -2.48 16.08 -27.31
CA GLY A 78 -3.42 16.48 -26.26
C GLY A 78 -4.88 16.49 -26.74
N PHE A 79 -5.18 16.08 -27.97
CA PHE A 79 -6.54 16.07 -28.49
C PHE A 79 -7.37 14.95 -27.85
N PHE A 80 -8.60 15.27 -27.47
CA PHE A 80 -9.58 14.29 -26.99
C PHE A 80 -10.92 14.43 -27.73
N SER A 81 -11.65 13.32 -27.79
CA SER A 81 -13.03 13.25 -28.30
C SER A 81 -13.85 12.28 -27.44
N ILE A 82 -14.96 12.75 -26.88
CA ILE A 82 -15.88 11.93 -26.06
C ILE A 82 -17.34 12.35 -26.27
N SER A 83 -18.27 11.40 -26.26
CA SER A 83 -19.70 11.69 -26.28
C SER A 83 -20.26 11.70 -24.86
N ALA A 84 -20.95 12.78 -24.49
CA ALA A 84 -21.56 12.95 -23.16
C ALA A 84 -22.85 13.78 -23.24
N LYS A 85 -23.72 13.65 -22.24
CA LYS A 85 -24.96 14.46 -22.19
C LYS A 85 -24.67 15.87 -21.69
N PRO A 86 -25.45 16.88 -22.11
CA PRO A 86 -25.37 18.22 -21.55
C PRO A 86 -25.48 18.28 -20.01
N THR A 87 -26.13 17.31 -19.38
CA THR A 87 -26.27 17.18 -17.92
C THR A 87 -25.07 16.55 -17.23
N ASP A 88 -24.12 15.98 -17.98
CA ASP A 88 -22.96 15.30 -17.43
C ASP A 88 -21.84 16.28 -17.06
N SER A 89 -20.84 15.77 -16.35
CA SER A 89 -19.55 16.44 -16.13
C SER A 89 -18.41 15.62 -16.71
N LEU A 90 -17.41 16.29 -17.27
CA LEU A 90 -16.14 15.68 -17.68
C LEU A 90 -15.07 15.94 -16.63
N PHE A 91 -14.32 14.90 -16.30
CA PHE A 91 -13.19 14.92 -15.38
C PHE A 91 -11.92 14.66 -16.16
N PHE A 92 -10.96 15.58 -16.05
CA PHE A 92 -9.66 15.51 -16.70
C PHE A 92 -8.62 15.13 -15.65
N SER A 93 -8.02 13.97 -15.81
CA SER A 93 -7.10 13.41 -14.82
C SER A 93 -5.80 12.97 -15.48
N SER A 94 -4.69 13.32 -14.87
CA SER A 94 -3.35 12.90 -15.28
C SER A 94 -2.48 12.70 -14.04
N LEU A 95 -1.38 11.97 -14.20
CA LEU A 95 -0.42 11.76 -13.13
C LEU A 95 0.22 13.11 -12.76
N THR A 96 0.28 13.45 -11.47
CA THR A 96 0.87 14.72 -10.95
C THR A 96 0.10 16.02 -11.30
N TYR A 97 -1.13 15.93 -11.82
CA TYR A 97 -1.99 17.09 -12.09
C TYR A 97 -3.28 17.04 -11.26
N VAL A 98 -3.74 18.21 -10.82
CA VAL A 98 -5.02 18.35 -10.13
C VAL A 98 -6.13 17.91 -11.08
N THR A 99 -6.98 17.00 -10.63
CA THR A 99 -8.14 16.60 -11.43
C THR A 99 -9.09 17.78 -11.57
N GLN A 100 -9.29 18.24 -12.81
CA GLN A 100 -10.19 19.34 -13.12
C GLN A 100 -11.54 18.79 -13.60
N LYS A 101 -12.62 19.48 -13.22
CA LYS A 101 -14.00 19.11 -13.54
C LYS A 101 -14.67 20.22 -14.31
N PHE A 102 -15.34 19.88 -15.41
CA PHE A 102 -16.11 20.80 -16.22
C PHE A 102 -17.52 20.26 -16.48
N ALA A 103 -18.53 21.12 -16.43
CA ALA A 103 -19.87 20.75 -16.86
C ALA A 103 -19.92 20.67 -18.39
N VAL A 104 -20.54 19.62 -18.94
CA VAL A 104 -20.66 19.47 -20.40
C VAL A 104 -21.46 20.62 -21.01
N SER A 105 -22.50 21.09 -20.30
CA SER A 105 -23.29 22.27 -20.69
C SER A 105 -22.47 23.53 -20.89
N ASP A 106 -21.35 23.71 -20.18
CA ASP A 106 -20.48 24.88 -20.33
C ASP A 106 -19.46 24.68 -21.46
N LEU A 107 -18.96 23.46 -21.63
CA LEU A 107 -18.08 23.11 -22.74
C LEU A 107 -18.77 23.27 -24.10
N ILE A 108 -20.05 22.86 -24.22
CA ILE A 108 -20.83 22.98 -25.47
C ILE A 108 -21.01 24.44 -25.92
N LYS A 109 -21.02 25.40 -24.98
CA LYS A 109 -21.15 26.83 -25.30
C LYS A 109 -19.86 27.43 -25.88
N SER A 110 -18.73 26.73 -25.73
CA SER A 110 -17.42 27.23 -26.15
C SER A 110 -17.20 26.94 -27.64
N LYS A 111 -16.66 27.92 -28.38
CA LYS A 111 -16.28 27.72 -29.79
C LYS A 111 -15.09 26.76 -29.93
N GLU A 112 -14.17 26.83 -28.97
CA GLU A 112 -12.99 25.98 -28.87
C GLU A 112 -12.81 25.57 -27.41
N ILE A 113 -12.48 24.29 -27.17
CA ILE A 113 -12.25 23.75 -25.84
C ILE A 113 -10.75 23.53 -25.66
N ASN A 114 -10.14 24.38 -24.84
CA ASN A 114 -8.73 24.30 -24.47
C ASN A 114 -8.64 24.19 -22.95
N ILE A 115 -8.25 23.03 -22.45
CA ILE A 115 -8.11 22.77 -21.01
C ILE A 115 -6.65 22.85 -20.63
N LEU A 116 -6.30 23.71 -19.68
CA LEU A 116 -4.95 23.79 -19.11
C LEU A 116 -4.94 23.08 -17.75
N LEU A 117 -4.30 21.92 -17.67
CA LEU A 117 -4.16 21.20 -16.42
C LEU A 117 -3.12 21.86 -15.50
N GLU A 118 -3.52 22.05 -14.25
CA GLU A 118 -2.66 22.58 -13.18
C GLU A 118 -1.92 21.44 -12.47
N PRO A 119 -0.59 21.55 -12.26
CA PRO A 119 0.17 20.53 -11.56
C PRO A 119 -0.26 20.45 -10.09
N GLU A 120 -0.30 19.26 -9.52
CA GLU A 120 -0.47 19.10 -8.07
C GLU A 120 0.71 19.76 -7.34
N PRO A 121 0.47 20.46 -6.22
CA PRO A 121 1.54 20.96 -5.37
C PRO A 121 2.50 19.82 -4.98
N CYS A 122 3.80 20.07 -5.11
CA CYS A 122 4.85 19.11 -4.84
C CYS A 122 6.03 19.79 -4.12
N ILE A 123 6.84 18.99 -3.44
CA ILE A 123 8.08 19.44 -2.79
C ILE A 123 9.31 18.88 -3.54
N PRO A 124 10.46 19.57 -3.53
CA PRO A 124 11.70 19.00 -4.06
C PRO A 124 12.10 17.74 -3.29
N TYR A 125 12.55 16.71 -4.00
CA TYR A 125 13.11 15.52 -3.36
C TYR A 125 14.55 15.77 -2.95
N VAL A 126 14.87 15.51 -1.69
CA VAL A 126 16.25 15.52 -1.18
C VAL A 126 16.66 14.08 -0.93
N GLU A 127 17.59 13.58 -1.74
CA GLU A 127 18.09 12.22 -1.60
C GLU A 127 18.88 12.05 -0.30
N CYS A 128 18.57 10.99 0.45
CA CYS A 128 19.38 10.58 1.58
C CYS A 128 20.63 9.85 1.08
N LYS A 129 21.78 10.55 1.07
CA LYS A 129 23.09 9.99 0.63
C LYS A 129 23.75 9.06 1.64
N GLN A 130 23.06 8.75 2.73
CA GLN A 130 23.63 7.98 3.83
C GLN A 130 23.53 6.48 3.51
N GLU A 131 24.67 5.84 3.25
CA GLU A 131 24.72 4.41 2.91
C GLU A 131 24.53 3.49 4.13
N LYS A 132 25.01 3.92 5.30
CA LYS A 132 24.98 3.15 6.56
C LYS A 132 24.20 3.89 7.64
N PRO A 133 23.44 3.21 8.50
CA PRO A 133 22.67 3.89 9.54
C PRO A 133 23.60 4.58 10.54
N SER A 134 23.24 5.78 10.98
CA SER A 134 24.00 6.55 11.99
C SER A 134 23.85 5.94 13.38
N LYS A 135 22.70 5.32 13.62
CA LYS A 135 22.40 4.50 14.80
C LYS A 135 21.62 3.27 14.38
N PHE A 136 21.83 2.17 15.08
CA PHE A 136 21.17 0.92 14.79
C PHE A 136 20.61 0.29 16.06
N TYR A 137 19.38 -0.20 15.99
CA TYR A 137 18.67 -0.76 17.12
C TYR A 137 18.15 -2.15 16.78
N ILE A 138 18.34 -3.06 17.72
CA ILE A 138 17.69 -4.37 17.72
C ILE A 138 16.92 -4.47 19.01
N PHE A 139 15.63 -4.76 18.92
CA PHE A 139 14.78 -4.86 20.11
C PHE A 139 13.64 -5.85 19.92
N ILE A 140 13.16 -6.38 21.03
CA ILE A 140 11.90 -7.09 21.11
C ILE A 140 10.82 -6.04 21.27
N GLY A 141 9.98 -5.89 20.26
CA GLY A 141 8.89 -4.92 20.22
C GLY A 141 7.53 -5.60 20.37
N LYS A 142 6.67 -5.03 21.19
CA LYS A 142 5.22 -5.31 21.20
C LYS A 142 4.49 -4.24 20.40
N LYS A 143 3.71 -4.66 19.40
CA LYS A 143 2.99 -3.76 18.50
C LYS A 143 1.99 -2.90 19.27
N ILE A 144 2.06 -1.58 19.07
CA ILE A 144 1.03 -0.63 19.52
C ILE A 144 0.14 -0.27 18.34
N ASP A 145 0.73 0.27 17.28
CA ASP A 145 -0.01 0.78 16.13
C ASP A 145 0.80 0.73 14.84
N ILE A 146 0.12 0.56 13.71
CA ILE A 146 0.71 0.64 12.38
C ILE A 146 -0.29 1.35 11.46
N LYS A 147 0.10 2.50 10.94
CA LYS A 147 -0.73 3.32 10.05
C LYS A 147 -0.03 3.56 8.73
N TYR A 148 -0.81 3.44 7.65
CA TYR A 148 -0.35 3.89 6.35
C TYR A 148 -0.44 5.41 6.26
N GLU A 149 0.64 6.04 5.86
CA GLU A 149 0.71 7.46 5.56
C GLU A 149 1.16 7.64 4.11
N LYS A 150 0.38 8.42 3.35
CA LYS A 150 0.76 8.76 1.98
C LYS A 150 2.04 9.60 2.05
N GLY A 151 3.05 9.20 1.27
CA GLY A 151 4.28 9.96 1.13
C GLY A 151 4.02 11.36 0.54
N PRO A 152 4.93 12.32 0.76
CA PRO A 152 4.81 13.62 0.12
C PRO A 152 4.90 13.51 -1.40
N ASN A 153 4.20 14.41 -2.09
CA ASN A 153 4.26 14.50 -3.54
C ASN A 153 5.57 15.19 -3.93
N TYR A 154 6.50 14.46 -4.54
CA TYR A 154 7.80 15.02 -4.95
C TYR A 154 7.77 15.50 -6.40
N CYS A 155 8.40 16.64 -6.69
CA CYS A 155 8.34 17.26 -8.03
C CYS A 155 9.12 16.49 -9.10
N ASP A 156 10.26 15.90 -8.71
CA ASP A 156 11.27 15.40 -9.66
C ASP A 156 11.44 13.87 -9.61
N VAL A 157 10.65 13.18 -8.76
CA VAL A 157 10.75 11.72 -8.54
C VAL A 157 9.36 11.10 -8.60
N ILE A 158 9.04 10.51 -9.76
CA ILE A 158 7.74 9.90 -9.99
C ILE A 158 7.62 8.53 -9.32
N PHE A 159 8.69 7.74 -9.19
CA PHE A 159 8.54 6.29 -8.94
C PHE A 159 9.06 5.74 -7.60
N LEU A 160 9.93 6.42 -6.87
CA LEU A 160 10.64 5.79 -5.74
C LEU A 160 9.94 5.97 -4.38
N HIS A 161 9.30 7.12 -4.14
CA HIS A 161 8.72 7.44 -2.82
C HIS A 161 7.35 8.13 -2.88
N GLY A 162 7.00 8.79 -3.99
CA GLY A 162 5.82 9.66 -4.07
C GLY A 162 4.45 8.94 -4.16
N PHE A 163 4.41 7.71 -4.69
CA PHE A 163 3.17 6.91 -4.74
C PHE A 163 3.10 5.82 -3.66
N ASN A 164 4.25 5.33 -3.21
CA ASN A 164 4.36 4.28 -2.21
C ASN A 164 4.52 4.96 -0.85
N GLY A 165 3.40 5.34 -0.24
CA GLY A 165 3.37 5.78 1.14
C GLY A 165 4.08 4.81 2.09
N GLU A 166 4.35 5.27 3.29
CA GLU A 166 5.08 4.54 4.30
C GLU A 166 4.15 4.06 5.42
N PHE A 167 4.57 3.02 6.13
CA PHE A 167 3.88 2.56 7.31
C PHE A 167 4.57 3.13 8.55
N LYS A 168 3.94 4.12 9.18
CA LYS A 168 4.35 4.60 10.50
C LYS A 168 4.01 3.53 11.52
N SER A 169 5.04 3.01 12.17
CA SER A 169 4.97 1.88 13.08
C SER A 169 5.37 2.33 14.47
N GLU A 170 4.51 2.06 15.44
CA GLU A 170 4.71 2.35 16.86
C GLU A 170 4.75 1.03 17.64
N TYR A 171 5.85 0.83 18.38
CA TYR A 171 6.10 -0.39 19.14
C TYR A 171 6.60 -0.06 20.54
N LYS A 172 6.07 -0.76 21.54
CA LYS A 172 6.64 -0.77 22.88
C LYS A 172 7.87 -1.66 22.90
N ILE A 173 8.99 -1.18 23.43
CA ILE A 173 10.21 -1.94 23.65
C ILE A 173 10.03 -2.80 24.91
N GLU A 174 9.88 -4.11 24.71
CA GLU A 174 9.88 -5.09 25.80
C GLU A 174 11.30 -5.43 26.25
N LYS A 175 12.27 -5.39 25.32
CA LYS A 175 13.70 -5.60 25.60
C LYS A 175 14.59 -4.97 24.54
N ASN A 176 15.54 -4.14 24.98
CA ASN A 176 16.67 -3.71 24.16
C ASN A 176 17.66 -4.88 23.97
N ILE A 177 18.03 -5.16 22.72
CA ILE A 177 19.02 -6.19 22.37
C ILE A 177 20.32 -5.54 21.88
N TYR A 178 20.23 -4.44 21.11
CA TYR A 178 21.37 -3.67 20.62
C TYR A 178 21.01 -2.19 20.48
N GLY A 179 21.99 -1.29 20.67
CA GLY A 179 21.86 0.16 20.48
C GLY A 179 21.25 0.95 21.65
N ASN A 180 20.65 0.26 22.63
CA ASN A 180 20.08 0.84 23.85
C ASN A 180 19.19 2.08 23.61
N TYR A 181 18.01 1.88 23.01
CA TYR A 181 17.07 2.97 22.81
C TYR A 181 16.51 3.45 24.16
N GLN A 182 16.52 4.76 24.38
CA GLN A 182 16.32 5.36 25.71
C GLN A 182 14.85 5.45 26.15
N LYS A 183 13.91 5.36 25.21
CA LYS A 183 12.47 5.39 25.50
C LYS A 183 11.90 3.98 25.52
N ASP A 184 10.76 3.82 26.19
CA ASP A 184 10.02 2.56 26.21
C ASP A 184 9.21 2.29 24.93
N THR A 185 9.06 3.30 24.08
CA THR A 185 8.30 3.25 22.83
C THR A 185 9.12 3.83 21.70
N ILE A 186 9.15 3.14 20.56
CA ILE A 186 9.90 3.53 19.37
C ILE A 186 8.97 3.69 18.18
N ASN A 187 9.17 4.79 17.44
CA ASN A 187 8.48 5.12 16.21
C ASN A 187 9.45 5.01 15.04
N PHE A 188 9.06 4.30 13.99
CA PHE A 188 9.85 4.15 12.78
C PHE A 188 8.95 4.00 11.55
N ALA A 189 9.51 4.29 10.38
CA ALA A 189 8.86 4.07 9.10
C ALA A 189 9.24 2.71 8.52
N ALA A 190 8.27 2.00 7.93
CA ALA A 190 8.51 0.83 7.13
C ALA A 190 8.01 1.08 5.70
N ILE A 191 8.89 0.87 4.72
CA ILE A 191 8.57 1.00 3.30
C ILE A 191 8.42 -0.41 2.73
N ASP A 192 7.21 -0.76 2.32
CA ASP A 192 6.89 -2.04 1.70
C ASP A 192 6.05 -1.79 0.45
N GLU A 193 6.63 -2.12 -0.71
CA GLU A 193 6.03 -1.90 -2.03
C GLU A 193 4.86 -2.85 -2.31
N TYR A 194 4.71 -3.92 -1.53
CA TYR A 194 3.74 -4.98 -1.80
C TYR A 194 2.58 -5.03 -0.78
N GLY A 195 2.47 -4.02 0.09
CA GLY A 195 1.34 -3.87 1.01
C GLY A 195 1.79 -3.67 2.46
N ILE A 196 0.93 -4.10 3.39
CA ILE A 196 1.20 -3.93 4.83
C ILE A 196 2.41 -4.80 5.22
N PRO A 197 3.43 -4.25 5.91
CA PRO A 197 4.63 -4.98 6.27
C PRO A 197 4.31 -6.29 7.01
N ASN A 198 4.90 -7.41 6.60
CA ASN A 198 4.51 -8.72 7.15
C ASN A 198 4.69 -8.86 8.67
N PHE A 199 5.65 -8.14 9.27
CA PHE A 199 5.85 -8.14 10.72
C PHE A 199 4.63 -7.60 11.49
N SER A 200 3.78 -6.79 10.84
CA SER A 200 2.55 -6.23 11.42
C SER A 200 1.54 -7.29 11.86
N LYS A 201 1.64 -8.51 11.33
CA LYS A 201 0.72 -9.62 11.64
C LYS A 201 0.92 -10.18 13.05
N TYR A 202 2.07 -9.91 13.65
CA TYR A 202 2.47 -10.48 14.94
C TYR A 202 2.38 -9.45 16.05
N GLU A 203 2.03 -9.89 17.25
CA GLU A 203 1.97 -9.03 18.43
C GLU A 203 3.38 -8.65 18.91
N ASN A 204 4.28 -9.64 18.99
CA ASN A 204 5.65 -9.45 19.45
C ASN A 204 6.64 -9.86 18.34
N VAL A 205 7.64 -9.02 18.11
CA VAL A 205 8.60 -9.18 17.01
C VAL A 205 10.00 -8.77 17.44
N LEU A 206 11.01 -9.46 16.91
CA LEU A 206 12.37 -8.95 16.87
C LEU A 206 12.48 -8.01 15.67
N LEU A 207 12.79 -6.74 15.90
CA LEU A 207 12.91 -5.73 14.84
C LEU A 207 14.34 -5.20 14.75
N PHE A 208 14.70 -4.81 13.52
CA PHE A 208 16.00 -4.24 13.16
C PHE A 208 15.73 -2.87 12.54
N VAL A 209 16.13 -1.80 13.24
CA VAL A 209 15.79 -0.42 12.88
C VAL A 209 17.06 0.41 12.78
N GLY A 210 17.24 1.12 11.66
CA GLY A 210 18.37 1.99 11.41
C GLY A 210 17.94 3.46 11.29
N GLU A 211 18.77 4.37 11.77
CA GLU A 211 18.59 5.82 11.61
C GLU A 211 19.28 6.29 10.33
N TYR A 212 18.52 6.80 9.37
CA TYR A 212 18.99 7.36 8.10
C TYR A 212 18.47 8.79 7.96
N CYS A 213 19.39 9.75 7.76
CA CYS A 213 19.06 11.16 7.59
C CYS A 213 18.11 11.71 8.68
N GLY A 214 18.34 11.28 9.93
CA GLY A 214 17.55 11.71 11.10
C GLY A 214 16.21 11.00 11.29
N GLN A 215 15.87 10.02 10.45
CA GLN A 215 14.64 9.23 10.55
C GLN A 215 14.92 7.76 10.79
N LEU A 216 14.08 7.12 11.60
CA LEU A 216 14.20 5.69 11.89
C LEU A 216 13.42 4.89 10.86
N TYR A 217 14.09 3.91 10.26
CA TYR A 217 13.52 3.00 9.28
C TYR A 217 13.68 1.55 9.71
N HIS A 218 12.62 0.77 9.51
CA HIS A 218 12.72 -0.68 9.53
C HIS A 218 13.63 -1.16 8.39
N LEU A 219 14.57 -2.04 8.71
CA LEU A 219 15.34 -2.69 7.66
C LEU A 219 14.45 -3.67 6.91
N LYS A 220 14.16 -3.35 5.64
CA LYS A 220 13.26 -4.12 4.77
C LYS A 220 13.48 -5.63 4.91
N TYR A 221 12.41 -6.32 5.31
CA TYR A 221 12.29 -7.77 5.56
C TYR A 221 13.14 -8.35 6.68
N GLN A 222 13.67 -7.52 7.58
CA GLN A 222 14.48 -7.96 8.72
C GLN A 222 13.62 -7.94 9.99
N TYR A 223 13.01 -9.07 10.30
CA TYR A 223 12.28 -9.27 11.55
C TYR A 223 12.19 -10.77 11.89
N PHE A 224 11.74 -11.08 13.10
CA PHE A 224 11.25 -12.42 13.46
C PHE A 224 10.00 -12.27 14.32
N ASP A 225 9.00 -13.12 14.10
CA ASP A 225 7.89 -13.30 15.04
C ASP A 225 8.40 -14.00 16.31
N LEU A 226 8.00 -13.47 17.47
CA LEU A 226 8.49 -13.94 18.76
C LEU A 226 7.33 -14.39 19.65
N TYR A 227 7.54 -15.52 20.32
CA TYR A 227 6.62 -16.05 21.32
C TYR A 227 7.36 -16.35 22.61
N LYS A 228 6.65 -16.22 23.73
CA LYS A 228 7.19 -16.60 25.02
C LYS A 228 7.36 -18.11 25.10
N VAL A 229 8.43 -18.52 25.76
CA VAL A 229 8.69 -19.91 26.11
C VAL A 229 8.49 -20.10 27.60
N LYS A 230 8.32 -21.35 28.07
CA LYS A 230 7.97 -21.63 29.48
C LYS A 230 8.95 -21.08 30.52
N ASN A 231 10.20 -20.81 30.14
CA ASN A 231 11.21 -20.20 31.03
C ASN A 231 11.22 -18.66 30.98
N GLY A 232 10.24 -18.03 30.36
CA GLY A 232 10.10 -16.56 30.26
C GLY A 232 10.93 -15.89 29.16
N LYS A 233 11.79 -16.63 28.44
CA LYS A 233 12.55 -16.11 27.29
C LYS A 233 11.66 -16.00 26.03
N TRP A 234 12.21 -15.42 24.97
CA TRP A 234 11.58 -15.27 23.65
C TRP A 234 12.29 -16.13 22.60
N ALA A 235 11.51 -16.74 21.72
CA ALA A 235 12.02 -17.49 20.58
C ALA A 235 11.11 -17.35 19.34
N SER A 236 11.70 -17.50 18.16
CA SER A 236 10.97 -17.65 16.90
C SER A 236 10.80 -19.14 16.59
N PRO A 237 9.59 -19.62 16.28
CA PRO A 237 9.38 -20.97 15.80
C PRO A 237 9.84 -21.11 14.34
N GLY A 238 10.09 -22.36 13.94
CA GLY A 238 10.43 -22.70 12.56
C GLY A 238 11.92 -22.63 12.23
N ASN A 239 12.19 -22.57 10.94
CA ASN A 239 13.54 -22.46 10.39
C ASN A 239 14.14 -21.08 10.73
N PRO A 240 15.30 -21.01 11.42
CA PRO A 240 15.91 -19.74 11.79
C PRO A 240 16.42 -18.91 10.60
N TYR A 241 16.60 -19.53 9.43
CA TYR A 241 17.05 -18.88 8.20
C TYR A 241 15.89 -18.46 7.28
N LYS A 242 14.62 -18.54 7.72
CA LYS A 242 13.45 -18.22 6.90
C LYS A 242 13.48 -16.83 6.24
N TYR A 243 14.21 -15.89 6.83
CA TYR A 243 14.36 -14.52 6.31
C TYR A 243 15.81 -14.15 5.95
N ASP A 244 16.74 -15.11 5.90
CA ASP A 244 18.14 -14.82 5.56
C ASP A 244 18.74 -15.89 4.65
N LYS A 245 18.75 -15.59 3.35
CA LYS A 245 19.37 -16.43 2.32
C LYS A 245 20.87 -16.17 2.16
N ASN A 246 21.42 -15.12 2.80
CA ASN A 246 22.79 -14.69 2.61
C ASN A 246 23.79 -15.46 3.49
N VAL A 247 23.30 -16.20 4.48
CA VAL A 247 24.14 -17.03 5.34
C VAL A 247 24.60 -18.27 4.57
N LYS A 248 25.89 -18.30 4.23
CA LYS A 248 26.53 -19.43 3.53
C LYS A 248 26.59 -20.69 4.38
N GLU A 249 26.96 -20.55 5.66
CA GLU A 249 27.12 -21.67 6.59
C GLU A 249 26.04 -21.62 7.68
N LYS A 250 25.14 -22.61 7.64
CA LYS A 250 24.00 -22.70 8.56
C LYS A 250 24.37 -23.43 9.85
N ILE A 251 25.22 -22.81 10.66
CA ILE A 251 25.75 -23.41 11.90
C ILE A 251 24.70 -23.46 13.01
N ILE A 252 23.80 -22.46 13.08
CA ILE A 252 22.77 -22.36 14.11
C ILE A 252 21.53 -23.12 13.66
N GLN A 253 21.20 -24.21 14.36
CA GLN A 253 20.05 -25.05 14.06
C GLN A 253 18.90 -24.81 15.04
N ALA A 254 17.66 -25.00 14.56
CA ALA A 254 16.50 -24.95 15.44
C ALA A 254 16.58 -26.09 16.48
N ARG A 255 16.38 -25.73 17.74
CA ARG A 255 16.40 -26.67 18.87
C ARG A 255 15.00 -26.91 19.41
N LYS A 256 14.84 -28.02 20.14
CA LYS A 256 13.59 -28.29 20.86
C LYS A 256 13.37 -27.17 21.88
N ILE A 257 12.23 -26.51 21.80
CA ILE A 257 11.85 -25.41 22.69
C ILE A 257 10.46 -25.72 23.23
N LYS A 258 10.30 -25.59 24.55
CA LYS A 258 8.99 -25.63 25.20
C LYS A 258 8.38 -24.24 25.13
N PHE A 259 7.64 -23.96 24.06
CA PHE A 259 6.82 -22.75 23.97
C PHE A 259 5.74 -22.75 25.04
N ASP A 260 5.22 -21.57 25.35
CA ASP A 260 4.05 -21.45 26.22
C ASP A 260 2.87 -22.26 25.62
N ASP A 261 2.05 -22.86 26.47
CA ASP A 261 0.93 -23.71 26.03
C ASP A 261 -0.14 -22.89 25.27
N SER A 262 -0.14 -21.57 25.42
CA SER A 262 -1.00 -20.67 24.64
C SER A 262 -0.56 -20.50 23.18
N VAL A 263 0.65 -20.95 22.81
CA VAL A 263 1.22 -20.72 21.47
C VAL A 263 0.79 -21.83 20.52
N TRP A 264 -0.13 -21.50 19.62
CA TRP A 264 -0.57 -22.36 18.54
C TRP A 264 -1.13 -21.52 17.37
N PHE A 265 -1.15 -22.11 16.18
CA PHE A 265 -1.66 -21.46 14.97
C PHE A 265 -2.86 -22.22 14.43
N ASP A 266 -3.95 -21.50 14.16
CA ASP A 266 -5.14 -22.06 13.51
C ASP A 266 -4.82 -22.36 12.04
N ILE A 267 -4.97 -23.63 11.66
CA ILE A 267 -4.72 -24.10 10.29
C ILE A 267 -6.01 -24.55 9.58
N THR A 268 -7.20 -24.28 10.16
CA THR A 268 -8.50 -24.72 9.62
C THR A 268 -8.77 -24.24 8.19
N LYS A 269 -8.20 -23.09 7.81
CA LYS A 269 -8.39 -22.48 6.48
C LYS A 269 -7.28 -22.81 5.48
N LEU A 270 -6.32 -23.66 5.87
CA LEU A 270 -5.17 -23.97 5.06
C LEU A 270 -5.36 -25.31 4.35
N THR A 271 -4.93 -25.36 3.10
CA THR A 271 -4.81 -26.61 2.36
C THR A 271 -3.63 -27.44 2.89
N PRO A 272 -3.61 -28.78 2.66
CA PRO A 272 -2.49 -29.62 3.07
C PRO A 272 -1.12 -29.11 2.59
N ASN A 273 -1.03 -28.62 1.36
CA ASN A 273 0.20 -28.07 0.79
C ASN A 273 0.65 -26.79 1.52
N GLN A 274 -0.29 -25.92 1.88
CA GLN A 274 0.01 -24.73 2.70
C GLN A 274 0.49 -25.11 4.10
N ILE A 275 -0.14 -26.11 4.72
CA ILE A 275 0.28 -26.61 6.04
C ILE A 275 1.72 -27.14 5.98
N GLU A 276 2.06 -27.94 4.97
CA GLU A 276 3.41 -28.48 4.79
C GLU A 276 4.46 -27.37 4.58
N THR A 277 4.08 -26.30 3.88
CA THR A 277 4.99 -25.20 3.55
C THR A 277 5.17 -24.22 4.72
N GLU A 278 4.07 -23.83 5.37
CA GLU A 278 4.06 -22.81 6.42
C GLU A 278 4.38 -23.38 7.80
N TYR A 279 3.99 -24.65 8.05
CA TYR A 279 4.18 -25.35 9.31
C TYR A 279 4.84 -26.73 9.13
N PRO A 280 6.09 -26.80 8.62
CA PRO A 280 6.74 -28.07 8.37
C PRO A 280 6.83 -28.93 9.64
N SER A 281 6.58 -30.23 9.50
CA SER A 281 6.53 -31.19 10.61
C SER A 281 7.83 -31.29 11.43
N GLU A 282 8.96 -30.87 10.84
CA GLU A 282 10.23 -30.72 11.56
C GLU A 282 10.13 -29.73 12.73
N TYR A 283 9.37 -28.64 12.57
CA TYR A 283 9.27 -27.55 13.53
C TYR A 283 7.94 -27.50 14.28
N TYR A 284 6.91 -28.16 13.75
CA TYR A 284 5.55 -28.10 14.27
C TYR A 284 4.95 -29.49 14.46
N LYS A 285 4.20 -29.63 15.56
CA LYS A 285 3.28 -30.74 15.77
C LYS A 285 1.89 -30.31 15.32
N ILE A 286 1.31 -31.07 14.38
CA ILE A 286 -0.04 -30.82 13.89
C ILE A 286 -1.04 -31.69 14.68
N THR A 287 -2.05 -31.07 15.27
CA THR A 287 -3.13 -31.80 15.98
C THR A 287 -4.40 -30.95 16.02
N ASN A 288 -5.56 -31.54 15.73
CA ASN A 288 -6.88 -30.90 15.86
C ASN A 288 -6.96 -29.50 15.21
N ASN A 289 -6.53 -29.39 13.95
CA ASN A 289 -6.47 -28.12 13.19
C ASN A 289 -5.62 -27.02 13.86
N LYS A 290 -4.61 -27.43 14.65
CA LYS A 290 -3.61 -26.55 15.24
C LYS A 290 -2.21 -26.97 14.81
N ALA A 291 -1.38 -26.00 14.46
CA ALA A 291 0.06 -26.15 14.40
C ALA A 291 0.67 -25.66 15.72
N ILE A 292 1.35 -26.55 16.44
CA ILE A 292 1.97 -26.27 17.73
C ILE A 292 3.50 -26.29 17.54
N PRO A 293 4.22 -25.20 17.80
CA PRO A 293 5.66 -25.17 17.60
C PRO A 293 6.38 -26.06 18.60
N ILE A 294 7.27 -26.92 18.10
CA ILE A 294 8.11 -27.84 18.90
C ILE A 294 9.60 -27.53 18.78
N ARG A 295 10.00 -26.76 17.75
CA ARG A 295 11.37 -26.28 17.57
C ARG A 295 11.40 -24.82 17.16
N GLY A 296 12.48 -24.16 17.55
CA GLY A 296 12.74 -22.77 17.20
C GLY A 296 14.11 -22.32 17.65
N THR A 297 14.30 -21.00 17.63
CA THR A 297 15.60 -20.37 17.90
C THR A 297 15.39 -19.14 18.78
N TYR A 298 16.24 -19.01 19.81
CA TYR A 298 16.19 -17.90 20.75
C TYR A 298 16.73 -16.62 20.13
N VAL A 299 16.35 -15.48 20.69
CA VAL A 299 16.70 -14.14 20.17
C VAL A 299 18.20 -13.95 19.94
N ASP A 300 19.06 -14.36 20.88
CA ASP A 300 20.51 -14.14 20.79
C ASP A 300 21.10 -14.84 19.52
N ASP A 301 20.66 -16.07 19.25
CA ASP A 301 21.05 -16.82 18.05
C ASP A 301 20.50 -16.17 16.76
N LEU A 302 19.27 -15.65 16.79
CA LEU A 302 18.67 -14.95 15.64
C LEU A 302 19.45 -13.68 15.29
N VAL A 303 19.96 -12.97 16.30
CA VAL A 303 20.84 -11.80 16.09
C VAL A 303 22.16 -12.22 15.47
N ILE A 304 22.78 -13.32 15.93
CA ILE A 304 24.02 -13.84 15.33
C ILE A 304 23.81 -14.21 13.86
N ILE A 305 22.67 -14.84 13.53
CA ILE A 305 22.32 -15.16 12.14
C ILE A 305 22.27 -13.90 11.28
N LYS A 306 21.61 -12.84 11.76
CA LYS A 306 21.50 -11.58 11.02
C LYS A 306 22.85 -10.85 10.93
N LYS A 307 23.63 -10.85 12.01
CA LYS A 307 25.01 -10.31 12.06
C LYS A 307 25.88 -10.94 10.97
N ASN A 308 25.85 -12.27 10.85
CA ASN A 308 26.67 -13.00 9.87
C ASN A 308 26.06 -13.11 8.47
N GLY A 309 24.78 -12.77 8.31
CA GLY A 309 24.05 -12.81 7.05
C GLY A 309 23.82 -11.43 6.47
N VAL A 310 22.55 -11.03 6.42
CA VAL A 310 22.11 -9.80 5.75
C VAL A 310 22.72 -8.51 6.31
N LEU A 311 23.02 -8.41 7.61
CA LEU A 311 23.61 -7.18 8.17
C LEU A 311 25.04 -7.01 7.65
N LYS A 312 25.85 -8.07 7.68
CA LYS A 312 27.17 -8.09 7.06
C LYS A 312 27.10 -7.78 5.55
N ALA A 313 26.18 -8.40 4.82
CA ALA A 313 26.01 -8.13 3.38
C ALA A 313 25.61 -6.67 3.08
N ARG A 314 25.03 -5.96 4.05
CA ARG A 314 24.67 -4.54 3.99
C ARG A 314 25.71 -3.63 4.67
N ASN A 315 26.88 -4.15 5.03
CA ASN A 315 27.94 -3.42 5.73
C ASN A 315 27.48 -2.76 7.05
N ILE A 316 26.53 -3.39 7.75
CA ILE A 316 26.07 -3.00 9.08
C ILE A 316 26.77 -3.91 10.09
N GLU A 317 27.65 -3.32 10.88
CA GLU A 317 28.44 -4.01 11.90
C GLU A 317 27.76 -3.81 13.26
N LEU A 318 27.61 -4.91 13.99
CA LEU A 318 27.21 -4.89 15.39
C LEU A 318 28.50 -5.03 16.20
N GLU A 319 28.76 -4.07 17.10
CA GLU A 319 29.90 -4.12 18.02
C GLU A 319 29.90 -5.40 18.87
#